data_AF-A0A7V9VMY8-F1
#
_entry.id   AF-A0A7V9VMY8-F1
#
_cell.length_a   1.000
_cell.length_b   1.000
_cell.length_c   1.000
_cell.angle_alpha   90.00
_cell.angle_beta   90.00
_cell.angle_gamma   90.00
#
_symmetry.space_group_name_H-M   'P 1'
#
loop_
_entity.id
_entity.type
_entity.pdbx_description
1 polymer ?
#
loop_
_entity_poly.entity_id
_entity_poly.type
_entity_poly.pdbx_seq_one_letter_code
_entity_poly.pdbx_strand_id
1 'polypeptide(L)' 'MGCGDQCPFIPGKRYLDWDLEDPKGKPLERIREIQDHIEGQVVDLLAELDARR' A
#
# COMPACT_ATOMS: atom_id res chain seq x y z
N MET A 1 -0.27 -5.39 -2.28
CA MET A 1 -1.51 -5.17 -3.10
C MET A 1 -1.40 -5.93 -4.42
N GLY A 2 -2.07 -7.07 -4.54
CA GLY A 2 -1.99 -7.93 -5.74
C GLY A 2 -3.34 -8.10 -6.41
N CYS A 3 -3.51 -7.50 -7.60
CA CYS A 3 -4.67 -7.72 -8.47
C CYS A 3 -4.77 -9.17 -9.02
N GLY A 4 -3.84 -10.06 -8.65
CA GLY A 4 -3.68 -11.38 -9.27
C GLY A 4 -2.97 -11.35 -10.64
N ASP A 5 -2.97 -10.19 -11.31
CA ASP A 5 -2.18 -9.94 -12.51
C ASP A 5 -0.81 -9.36 -12.13
N GLN A 6 0.26 -9.99 -12.63
CA GLN A 6 1.61 -9.42 -12.53
C GLN A 6 1.64 -8.13 -13.37
N CYS A 7 1.70 -6.98 -12.70
CA CYS A 7 1.91 -5.72 -13.39
C CYS A 7 3.20 -5.79 -14.23
N PRO A 8 3.20 -5.29 -15.47
CA PRO A 8 4.40 -5.28 -16.29
C PRO A 8 5.52 -4.48 -15.60
N PHE A 9 6.73 -5.03 -15.64
CA PHE A 9 7.91 -4.36 -15.10
C PHE A 9 8.31 -3.16 -15.98
N ILE A 10 8.49 -2.00 -15.35
CA ILE A 10 8.87 -0.73 -15.97
C ILE A 10 10.23 -0.33 -15.40
N PRO A 11 11.29 -0.29 -16.23
CA PRO A 11 12.62 0.13 -15.80
C PRO A 11 12.63 1.54 -15.20
N GLY A 12 13.47 1.76 -14.18
CA GLY A 12 13.63 3.05 -13.53
C GLY A 12 12.50 3.46 -12.59
N LYS A 13 11.51 2.58 -12.35
CA LYS A 13 10.46 2.79 -11.34
C LYS A 13 10.82 2.07 -10.05
N ARG A 14 10.54 2.73 -8.91
CA ARG A 14 10.55 2.09 -7.60
C ARG A 14 9.21 1.40 -7.40
N TYR A 15 9.25 0.09 -7.24
CA TYR A 15 8.09 -0.71 -6.87
C TYR A 15 8.05 -0.85 -5.36
N LEU A 16 6.87 -0.63 -4.78
CA LEU A 16 6.58 -0.84 -3.38
C LEU A 16 5.47 -1.89 -3.32
N ASP A 17 5.72 -2.96 -2.57
CA ASP A 17 4.70 -3.94 -2.27
C ASP A 17 4.46 -3.93 -0.76
N TRP A 18 3.23 -3.61 -0.40
CA TRP A 18 2.76 -3.66 0.98
C TRP A 18 1.95 -4.92 1.17
N ASP A 19 2.36 -5.71 2.16
CA ASP A 19 1.62 -6.88 2.62
C ASP A 19 0.38 -6.39 3.37
N LEU A 20 -0.75 -6.43 2.67
CA LEU A 20 -2.05 -5.96 3.14
C LEU A 20 -3.03 -7.10 3.08
N GLU A 21 -3.75 -7.28 4.18
CA GLU A 21 -4.81 -8.28 4.26
C GLU A 21 -6.00 -7.87 3.37
N ASP A 22 -6.62 -8.82 2.68
CA ASP A 22 -7.82 -8.55 1.87
C ASP A 22 -9.00 -8.15 2.79
N PRO A 23 -9.55 -6.94 2.67
CA PRO A 23 -10.68 -6.50 3.48
C PRO A 23 -11.99 -7.23 3.17
N LYS A 24 -12.07 -7.96 2.04
CA LYS A 24 -13.32 -8.58 1.58
C LYS A 24 -13.84 -9.61 2.59
N GLY A 25 -15.09 -9.43 2.99
CA GLY A 25 -15.79 -10.34 3.91
C GLY A 25 -15.38 -10.18 5.38
N LYS A 26 -14.56 -9.20 5.73
CA LYS A 26 -14.16 -8.92 7.12
C LYS A 26 -15.15 -7.97 7.82
N PRO A 27 -15.20 -8.01 9.18
CA PRO A 27 -15.93 -7.02 9.95
C PRO A 27 -15.42 -5.59 9.72
N LEU A 28 -16.29 -4.61 9.93
CA LEU A 28 -15.97 -3.20 9.69
C LEU A 28 -14.77 -2.72 10.52
N GLU A 29 -14.65 -3.20 11.75
CA GLU A 29 -13.55 -2.90 12.66
C GLU A 29 -12.22 -3.30 12.04
N ARG A 30 -12.17 -4.50 11.45
CA ARG A 30 -10.95 -4.99 10.80
C ARG A 30 -10.65 -4.25 9.50
N ILE A 31 -11.69 -3.84 8.77
CA ILE A 31 -11.52 -2.99 7.57
C ILE A 31 -10.92 -1.63 7.96
N ARG A 32 -11.36 -1.04 9.07
CA ARG A 32 -10.79 0.22 9.58
C ARG A 32 -9.32 0.07 9.96
N GLU A 33 -8.96 -1.01 10.66
CA GLU A 33 -7.55 -1.30 10.98
C GLU A 33 -6.68 -1.44 9.71
N ILE A 34 -7.21 -2.05 8.66
CA ILE A 34 -6.51 -2.15 7.36
C ILE A 34 -6.36 -0.76 6.73
N GLN A 35 -7.40 0.08 6.79
CA GLN A 35 -7.33 1.46 6.30
C GLN A 35 -6.28 2.29 7.06
N ASP A 36 -6.26 2.22 8.39
CA ASP A 36 -5.31 2.95 9.24
C ASP A 36 -3.86 2.54 8.91
N HIS A 37 -3.63 1.25 8.66
CA HIS A 37 -2.33 0.75 8.23
C HIS A 37 -1.91 1.35 6.88
N ILE A 38 -2.81 1.38 5.89
CA ILE A 38 -2.55 1.98 4.58
C ILE A 38 -2.26 3.48 4.72
N GLU A 39 -3.03 4.19 5.54
CA GLU A 39 -2.82 5.62 5.80
C GLU A 39 -1.42 5.89 6.34
N GLY A 40 -0.99 5.14 7.36
CA GLY A 40 0.37 5.26 7.90
C GLY A 40 1.46 5.05 6.85
N GLN A 41 1.33 4.00 6.04
CA GLN A 41 2.29 3.72 4.96
C GLN A 41 2.34 4.83 3.91
N VAL A 42 1.19 5.43 3.56
CA VAL A 42 1.13 6.55 2.62
C VAL A 42 1.77 7.81 3.21
N VAL A 43 1.51 8.12 4.48
CA VAL A 43 2.10 9.28 5.17
C VAL A 43 3.63 9.16 5.22
N ASP A 44 4.15 7.98 5.59
CA ASP A 44 5.59 7.74 5.63
C ASP A 44 6.22 7.84 4.24
N LEU A 45 5.55 7.31 3.21
CA LEU A 45 6.00 7.40 1.83
C LEU A 45 6.05 8.84 1.33
N LEU A 46 5.04 9.66 1.66
CA LEU A 46 5.03 11.07 1.29
C LEU A 46 6.20 11.82 1.94
N ALA A 47 6.44 11.62 3.24
CA ALA A 47 7.56 12.21 3.94
C ALA A 47 8.92 11.80 3.34
N GLU A 48 9.07 10.52 2.97
CA GLU A 48 10.26 10.03 2.28
C GLU A 48 10.47 10.69 0.91
N LEU A 49 9.40 10.86 0.12
CA LEU A 49 9.48 11.48 -1.20
C LEU A 49 9.78 12.98 -1.12
N ASP A 50 9.20 13.69 -0.16
CA ASP A 50 9.49 15.09 0.09
C ASP A 50 10.93 15.31 0.54
N ALA A 51 11.48 14.41 1.37
CA ALA A 51 12.88 14.45 1.78
C ALA A 51 13.89 14.17 0.67
N ARG A 52 13.45 13.57 -0.45
CA ARG A 52 14.30 13.29 -1.63
C ARG A 52 14.36 14.44 -2.63
N ARG A 53 13.60 15.51 -2.39
CA ARG A 53 13.58 16.73 -3.20
C ARG A 53 14.74 17.65 -2.86
#